data_AF-A0A378KKD7-F1
#
_entry.id   AF-A0A378KKD7-F1
#
_cell.length_a   1.000
_cell.length_b   1.000
_cell.length_c   1.000
_cell.angle_alpha   90.00
_cell.angle_beta   90.00
_cell.angle_gamma   90.00
#
_symmetry.space_group_name_H-M   'P 1'
#
loop_
_entity.id
_entity.type
_entity.pdbx_description
1 polymer ?
#
loop_
_entity_poly.entity_id
_entity_poly.type
_entity_poly.pdbx_seq_one_letter_code
_entity_poly.pdbx_strand_id
1 'polypeptide(L)' 'MIFIETPIFTEDVIELLSDDEYSEFQTYLANNPTAGDVIQHTGGLRKMRWSANGKGKRGGVPGAFHD' A
#
# COMPACT_ATOMS: atom_id res chain seq x y z
N MET A 1 -11.19 8.14 -6.51
CA MET A 1 -10.16 7.99 -5.46
C MET A 1 -8.90 8.64 -5.97
N ILE A 2 -8.26 9.51 -5.20
CA ILE A 2 -6.96 10.11 -5.55
C ILE A 2 -5.93 9.45 -4.63
N PHE A 3 -4.82 8.96 -5.17
CA PHE A 3 -3.70 8.46 -4.38
C PHE A 3 -2.59 9.52 -4.39
N ILE A 4 -2.15 9.92 -3.20
CA ILE A 4 -1.03 10.83 -3.02
C ILE A 4 0.12 10.00 -2.45
N GLU A 5 1.21 9.94 -3.21
CA GLU A 5 2.39 9.17 -2.84
C GLU A 5 3.47 10.07 -2.25
N THR A 6 4.20 9.54 -1.27
CA THR A 6 5.45 10.15 -0.83
C THR A 6 6.60 9.58 -1.65
N PRO A 7 7.70 10.32 -1.87
CA PRO A 7 8.82 9.82 -2.68
C PRO A 7 9.37 8.46 -2.21
N ILE A 8 9.45 8.26 -0.89
CA ILE A 8 9.93 6.99 -0.29
C ILE A 8 8.97 5.85 -0.65
N PHE A 9 7.66 6.08 -0.59
CA PHE A 9 6.68 5.07 -0.95
C PHE A 9 6.76 4.71 -2.44
N THR A 10 6.92 5.72 -3.31
CA THR A 10 7.07 5.50 -4.75
C THR A 10 8.33 4.69 -5.07
N GLU A 11 9.46 4.97 -4.40
CA GLU A 11 10.68 4.18 -4.54
C GLU A 11 10.47 2.72 -4.12
N ASP A 12 9.88 2.50 -2.94
CA ASP A 12 9.61 1.15 -2.41
C ASP A 12 8.65 0.35 -3.29
N VAL A 13 7.57 0.99 -3.79
CA VAL A 13 6.54 0.27 -4.54
C VAL A 13 7.04 -0.19 -5.90
N ILE A 14 7.88 0.60 -6.56
CA ILE A 14 8.52 0.24 -7.84
C ILE A 14 9.50 -0.92 -7.66
N GLU A 15 10.20 -0.99 -6.52
CA GLU A 15 11.11 -2.10 -6.22
C GLU A 15 10.35 -3.39 -5.85
N LEU A 16 9.22 -3.26 -5.14
CA LEU A 16 8.53 -4.39 -4.51
C LEU A 16 7.37 -4.96 -5.33
N LEU A 17 6.69 -4.15 -6.16
CA LEU A 17 5.53 -4.56 -6.95
C LEU A 17 5.75 -4.32 -8.44
N SER A 18 5.24 -5.22 -9.26
CA SER A 18 5.05 -4.93 -10.69
C SER A 18 3.91 -3.92 -10.89
N ASP A 19 3.86 -3.28 -12.06
CA ASP A 19 2.80 -2.32 -12.41
C ASP A 19 1.39 -2.93 -12.25
N ASP A 20 1.21 -4.19 -12.63
CA ASP A 20 -0.06 -4.92 -12.49
C ASP A 20 -0.41 -5.13 -11.00
N GLU A 21 0.55 -5.58 -10.19
CA GLU A 21 0.35 -5.77 -8.74
C GLU A 21 0.09 -4.43 -8.03
N TYR A 22 0.72 -3.35 -8.49
CA TYR A 22 0.47 -2.01 -7.98
C TYR A 22 -0.94 -1.52 -8.35
N SER A 23 -1.39 -1.77 -9.57
CA SER A 23 -2.75 -1.45 -10.02
C SER A 23 -3.81 -2.23 -9.23
N GLU A 24 -3.57 -3.52 -8.96
CA GLU A 24 -4.43 -4.33 -8.09
C GLU A 24 -4.49 -3.76 -6.67
N PHE A 25 -3.34 -3.35 -6.14
CA PHE A 25 -3.25 -2.76 -4.81
C PHE A 25 -4.05 -1.45 -4.70
N GLN A 26 -3.87 -0.53 -5.65
CA GLN A 26 -4.64 0.72 -5.72
C GLN A 26 -6.14 0.45 -5.84
N THR A 27 -6.53 -0.50 -6.69
CA THR A 27 -7.93 -0.89 -6.87
C THR A 27 -8.53 -1.46 -5.59
N TYR A 28 -7.78 -2.26 -4.85
CA TYR A 28 -8.21 -2.79 -3.56
C TYR A 28 -8.44 -1.67 -2.55
N LEU A 29 -7.51 -0.72 -2.43
CA LEU A 29 -7.63 0.42 -1.50
C LEU A 29 -8.79 1.35 -1.87
N ALA A 30 -9.02 1.60 -3.16
CA ALA A 30 -10.14 2.42 -3.62
C ALA A 30 -11.49 1.81 -3.25
N ASN A 31 -11.61 0.48 -3.27
CA ASN A 31 -12.81 -0.24 -2.87
C ASN A 31 -12.91 -0.46 -1.35
N ASN A 32 -11.79 -0.43 -0.63
CA ASN A 32 -11.70 -0.70 0.81
C ASN A 32 -10.91 0.41 1.53
N PRO A 33 -11.40 1.66 1.58
CA PRO A 33 -10.65 2.79 2.12
C PRO A 33 -10.30 2.66 3.61
N THR A 34 -11.01 1.80 4.35
CA THR A 34 -10.74 1.52 5.77
C THR A 34 -9.88 0.28 6.00
N ALA A 35 -9.34 -0.34 4.95
CA ALA A 35 -8.48 -1.50 5.07
C ALA A 35 -7.19 -1.20 5.85
N GLY A 36 -6.71 -2.21 6.56
CA GLY A 36 -5.50 -2.12 7.37
C GLY A 36 -5.73 -1.63 8.80
N ASP A 37 -4.70 -1.80 9.62
CA ASP A 37 -4.73 -1.48 11.03
C ASP A 37 -4.49 0.01 11.26
N VAL A 38 -5.31 0.67 12.07
CA VAL A 38 -5.07 2.07 12.46
C VAL A 38 -3.81 2.16 13.31
N ILE A 39 -2.87 3.00 12.88
CA ILE A 39 -1.68 3.32 13.64
C ILE A 39 -2.06 4.37 14.69
N GLN A 40 -2.03 3.99 15.96
CA GLN A 40 -2.38 4.89 17.06
C GLN A 40 -1.49 6.15 17.05
N HIS A 41 -2.06 7.27 17.52
CA HIS A 41 -1.37 8.56 17.62
C HIS A 41 -0.91 9.20 16.30
N THR A 42 -1.36 8.71 15.14
CA THR A 42 -1.01 9.28 13.81
C THR A 42 -2.12 10.10 13.18
N GLY A 43 -3.24 10.31 13.88
CA GLY A 43 -4.39 11.04 13.33
C GLY A 43 -5.17 10.27 12.26
N GLY A 44 -5.01 8.94 12.18
CA GLY A 44 -5.82 8.08 11.30
C GLY A 44 -5.07 7.33 10.21
N LEU A 45 -3.72 7.34 10.20
CA LEU A 45 -2.96 6.53 9.26
C LEU A 45 -3.27 5.04 9.45
N ARG A 46 -3.34 4.32 8.34
CA ARG A 46 -3.59 2.88 8.32
C ARG A 46 -2.41 2.13 7.73
N LYS A 47 -2.04 1.02 8.38
CA LYS A 47 -1.02 0.09 7.90
C LYS A 47 -1.69 -1.10 7.22
N MET A 48 -1.46 -1.23 5.92
CA MET A 48 -1.97 -2.34 5.14
C MET A 48 -0.84 -3.33 4.85
N ARG A 49 -1.12 -4.64 5.03
CA ARG A 49 -0.19 -5.71 4.66
C ARG A 49 -0.62 -6.26 3.31
N TRP A 50 0.08 -5.87 2.25
CA TRP A 50 -0.15 -6.42 0.91
C TRP A 50 0.77 -7.60 0.65
N SER A 51 0.21 -8.68 0.10
CA SER A 51 0.98 -9.84 -0.37
C SER A 51 0.91 -9.87 -1.88
N ALA A 52 2.04 -9.56 -2.53
CA ALA A 52 2.19 -9.64 -3.96
C ALA A 52 2.01 -11.10 -4.42
N ASN A 53 1.13 -11.36 -5.38
CA ASN A 53 0.77 -12.70 -5.83
C ASN A 53 1.80 -13.21 -6.84
N GLY A 54 2.76 -14.03 -6.40
CA GLY A 54 3.51 -14.91 -7.31
C GLY A 54 5.03 -14.76 -7.36
N LYS A 55 5.64 -13.83 -6.62
CA LYS A 55 7.10 -13.84 -6.40
C LYS A 55 7.42 -14.33 -5.00
N GLY A 56 8.16 -15.43 -4.91
CA GLY A 56 8.55 -16.07 -3.66
C GLY A 56 9.08 -15.07 -2.63
N LYS A 57 8.53 -15.14 -1.41
CA LYS A 57 8.94 -14.44 -0.18
C LYS A 57 10.17 -13.53 -0.33
N ARG A 58 9.95 -12.22 -0.40
CA ARG A 58 10.77 -11.15 0.21
C ARG A 58 10.05 -9.80 0.06
N GLY A 59 9.66 -9.21 1.19
CA GLY A 59 9.29 -7.79 1.28
C GLY A 59 7.81 -7.48 1.07
N GLY A 60 6.98 -7.63 2.11
CA GLY A 60 5.67 -6.98 2.11
C GLY A 60 5.86 -5.47 2.24
N VAL A 61 5.22 -4.68 1.38
CA VAL A 61 5.26 -3.21 1.41
C VAL A 61 4.50 -2.70 2.64
N PRO A 62 5.13 -2.02 3.61
CA PRO A 62 4.42 -1.31 4.66
C PRO A 62 4.21 0.14 4.22
N GLY A 63 3.16 0.41 3.43
CA GLY A 63 2.77 1.76 3.04
C GLY A 63 1.67 2.32 3.94
N ALA A 64 1.86 3.51 4.47
CA ALA A 64 0.81 4.28 5.15
C ALA A 64 0.06 5.15 4.13
N PHE A 65 -1.26 5.08 4.11
CA PHE A 65 -2.13 5.87 3.22
C PHE A 65 -2.88 6.93 4.02
N HIS A 66 -3.03 8.12 3.44
CA HIS A 66 -3.94 9.18 3.88
C HIS A 66 -4.98 9.41 2.76
N ASP A 67 -6.25 9.58 3.16
CA ASP A 67 -7.38 9.97 2.28
C ASP A 67 -7.34 11.47 1.99
#